data_AF-A0A0M9DGN2-F1
#
_entry.id   AF-A0A0M9DGN2-F1
#
_cell.length_a   1.000
_cell.length_b   1.000
_cell.length_c   1.000
_cell.angle_alpha   90.00
_cell.angle_beta   90.00
_cell.angle_gamma   90.00
#
_symmetry.space_group_name_H-M   'P 1'
#
loop_
_entity.id
_entity.type
_entity.pdbx_description
1 polymer ?
#
loop_
_entity_poly.entity_id
_entity_poly.type
_entity_poly.pdbx_seq_one_letter_code
_entity_poly.pdbx_strand_id
1 'polypeptide(L)'
;MPMGILYLDEAGNTGLRDTNQPLLIYGGPYIEPSTWKKLSDDLILIQTKYLGIIASRFQSGLRAENFLAEVGTNVNFLTDFHFHAKNIINRTALWSKLDETERFKVLEDIIDIIIKHDITFYIGVLDKAVYQSTISLRNNNMGEYRHLHEQFLSFIESDTSEHAQILTVIDDGDAGEKEVLKDCLSSSNLNKFFGELVCGKHKDYPLLQVADIGVWVFQAFHRLGTNRSDDYAQSVRYLYNKLQRVLKIKQC
;
A
#
# COMPACT_ATOMS: atom_id res chain seq x y z
N MET A 1 24.81 4.10 -10.91
CA MET A 1 23.96 2.90 -11.02
C MET A 1 22.52 3.36 -10.85
N PRO A 2 21.58 2.91 -11.70
CA PRO A 2 20.16 3.21 -11.48
C PRO A 2 19.75 2.68 -10.11
N MET A 3 19.12 3.54 -9.32
CA MET A 3 18.59 3.18 -8.01
C MET A 3 17.06 3.16 -8.10
N GLY A 4 16.45 2.24 -7.38
CA GLY A 4 15.00 2.16 -7.19
C GLY A 4 14.66 2.13 -5.72
N ILE A 5 13.47 2.60 -5.38
CA ILE A 5 12.92 2.59 -4.03
C ILE A 5 11.61 1.83 -4.09
N LEU A 6 11.56 0.72 -3.38
CA LEU A 6 10.41 -0.16 -3.28
C LEU A 6 9.71 0.13 -1.95
N TYR A 7 8.50 0.67 -2.01
CA TYR A 7 7.62 0.79 -0.85
C TYR A 7 6.79 -0.46 -0.76
N LEU A 8 6.74 -1.11 0.39
CA LEU A 8 5.93 -2.30 0.59
C LEU A 8 5.04 -2.14 1.82
N ASP A 9 3.87 -2.76 1.71
CA ASP A 9 2.95 -2.95 2.82
C ASP A 9 2.19 -4.27 2.64
N GLU A 10 1.59 -4.75 3.73
CA GLU A 10 0.72 -5.93 3.76
C GLU A 10 -0.75 -5.52 3.68
N ALA A 11 -1.57 -6.29 2.96
CA ALA A 11 -3.02 -6.18 3.13
C ALA A 11 -3.41 -6.69 4.54
N GLY A 12 -3.66 -5.75 5.45
CA GLY A 12 -3.77 -5.98 6.89
C GLY A 12 -4.56 -7.20 7.37
N ASN A 13 -3.95 -7.84 8.38
CA ASN A 13 -4.39 -8.88 9.32
C ASN A 13 -4.14 -10.37 8.96
N THR A 14 -2.98 -10.72 8.37
CA THR A 14 -2.75 -12.08 7.85
C THR A 14 -1.51 -12.87 8.24
N GLY A 15 -1.15 -12.90 9.52
CA GLY A 15 -0.69 -14.20 10.07
C GLY A 15 -1.79 -15.26 9.94
N LEU A 16 -1.44 -16.56 9.89
CA LEU A 16 -2.28 -17.79 9.93
C LEU A 16 -3.59 -17.78 10.77
N ARG A 17 -3.86 -16.76 11.59
CA ARG A 17 -4.97 -16.70 12.54
C ARG A 17 -6.26 -16.08 11.98
N ASP A 18 -6.18 -15.29 10.90
CA ASP A 18 -7.41 -14.81 10.24
C ASP A 18 -7.79 -15.71 9.07
N THR A 19 -8.59 -16.74 9.38
CA THR A 19 -9.16 -17.66 8.37
C THR A 19 -10.13 -16.97 7.42
N ASN A 20 -10.58 -15.75 7.73
CA ASN A 20 -11.46 -14.98 6.85
C ASN A 20 -10.68 -14.27 5.73
N GLN A 21 -9.35 -14.37 5.74
CA GLN A 21 -8.49 -13.85 4.69
C GLN A 21 -7.69 -14.96 4.02
N PRO A 22 -8.16 -15.48 2.86
CA PRO A 22 -7.53 -16.61 2.19
C PRO A 22 -6.17 -16.27 1.55
N LEU A 23 -5.90 -14.99 1.32
CA LEU A 23 -4.68 -14.50 0.66
C LEU A 23 -3.79 -13.73 1.64
N LEU A 24 -2.52 -14.08 1.70
CA LEU A 24 -1.46 -13.21 2.20
C LEU A 24 -0.95 -12.36 1.03
N ILE A 25 -0.97 -11.04 1.18
CA ILE A 25 -0.67 -10.10 0.09
C ILE A 25 0.37 -9.11 0.58
N TYR A 26 1.43 -8.93 -0.19
CA TYR A 26 2.45 -7.92 0.02
C TYR A 26 2.63 -7.13 -1.27
N GLY A 27 2.76 -5.82 -1.20
CA GLY A 27 2.93 -5.06 -2.42
C GLY A 27 3.11 -3.57 -2.22
N GLY A 28 3.45 -2.91 -3.31
CA GLY A 28 3.60 -1.46 -3.33
C GLY A 28 4.35 -0.94 -4.56
N PRO A 29 4.50 0.38 -4.65
CA PRO A 29 5.10 1.04 -5.80
C PRO A 29 6.63 0.93 -5.81
N TYR A 30 7.20 0.71 -7.00
CA TYR A 30 8.62 0.82 -7.28
C TYR A 30 8.93 2.11 -8.02
N ILE A 31 9.80 2.93 -7.44
CA ILE A 31 9.97 4.33 -7.83
C ILE A 31 11.44 4.65 -8.01
N GLU A 32 11.78 5.36 -9.08
CA GLU A 32 13.12 5.90 -9.24
C GLU A 32 13.31 7.15 -8.36
N PRO A 33 14.51 7.38 -7.77
CA PRO A 33 14.77 8.58 -6.98
C PRO A 33 14.49 9.89 -7.71
N SER A 34 14.63 9.89 -9.05
CA SER A 34 14.33 11.03 -9.93
C SER A 34 12.85 11.45 -9.90
N THR A 35 11.93 10.48 -9.73
CA THR A 35 10.48 10.70 -9.71
C THR A 35 9.92 10.76 -8.28
N TRP A 36 10.66 10.25 -7.29
CA TRP A 36 10.25 10.16 -5.88
C TRP A 36 9.70 11.47 -5.30
N LYS A 37 10.45 12.57 -5.44
CA LYS A 37 10.05 13.86 -4.88
C LYS A 37 8.75 14.36 -5.51
N LYS A 38 8.67 14.31 -6.84
CA LYS A 38 7.49 14.76 -7.60
C LYS A 38 6.24 13.96 -7.24
N LEU A 39 6.39 12.65 -7.05
CA LEU A 39 5.30 11.77 -6.65
C LEU A 39 4.83 12.06 -5.22
N SER A 40 5.77 12.32 -4.31
CA SER A 40 5.48 12.72 -2.93
C SER A 40 4.75 14.06 -2.88
N ASP A 41 5.18 15.04 -3.67
CA ASP A 41 4.52 16.34 -3.79
C ASP A 41 3.09 16.20 -4.36
N ASP A 42 2.89 15.39 -5.40
CA ASP A 42 1.55 15.13 -5.97
C ASP A 42 0.62 14.46 -4.93
N LEU A 43 1.12 13.56 -4.08
CA LEU A 43 0.33 12.97 -2.98
C LEU A 43 -0.04 14.01 -1.92
N ILE A 44 0.88 14.89 -1.53
CA ILE A 44 0.60 15.98 -0.59
C ILE A 44 -0.50 16.90 -1.13
N LEU A 45 -0.53 17.14 -2.45
CA LEU A 45 -1.60 17.92 -3.09
C LEU A 45 -2.97 17.24 -2.97
N ILE A 46 -3.05 15.90 -3.14
CA ILE A 46 -4.28 15.14 -2.86
C ILE A 46 -4.70 15.31 -1.41
N GLN A 47 -3.77 15.11 -0.48
CA GLN A 47 -4.08 15.22 0.95
C GLN A 47 -4.63 16.62 1.27
N THR A 48 -3.96 17.65 0.77
CA THR A 48 -4.38 19.05 0.92
C THR A 48 -5.77 19.32 0.33
N LYS A 49 -6.07 18.79 -0.86
CA LYS A 49 -7.39 18.92 -1.51
C LYS A 49 -8.51 18.39 -0.61
N TYR A 50 -8.34 17.17 -0.10
CA TYR A 50 -9.38 16.52 0.70
C TYR A 50 -9.48 17.09 2.12
N LEU A 51 -8.36 17.55 2.70
CA LEU A 51 -8.37 18.38 3.90
C LEU A 51 -9.21 19.65 3.69
N GLY A 52 -9.04 20.33 2.56
CA GLY A 52 -9.83 21.52 2.20
C GLY A 52 -11.34 21.24 2.07
N ILE A 53 -11.70 20.13 1.43
CA ILE A 53 -13.11 19.69 1.31
C ILE A 53 -13.70 19.49 2.71
N ILE A 54 -12.99 18.76 3.58
CA ILE A 54 -13.47 18.49 4.94
C ILE A 54 -13.56 19.76 5.77
N ALA A 55 -12.54 20.63 5.71
CA ALA A 55 -12.53 21.90 6.41
C ALA A 55 -13.73 22.79 6.02
N SER A 56 -14.10 22.83 4.74
CA SER A 56 -15.25 23.61 4.26
C SER A 56 -16.59 23.18 4.90
N ARG A 57 -16.72 21.91 5.31
CA ARG A 57 -17.92 21.38 5.98
C ARG A 57 -18.09 21.91 7.40
N PHE A 58 -17.01 22.36 8.03
CA PHE A 58 -17.02 22.98 9.35
C PHE A 58 -17.22 24.50 9.28
N GLN A 59 -17.22 25.09 8.09
CA GLN A 59 -17.34 26.54 7.93
C GLN A 59 -18.80 26.99 7.76
N SER A 60 -19.36 27.56 8.82
CA SER A 60 -20.23 28.72 8.69
C SER A 60 -19.36 29.99 8.59
N GLY A 61 -18.86 30.32 7.39
CA GLY A 61 -18.46 31.70 7.05
C GLY A 61 -17.02 32.19 7.30
N LEU A 62 -16.02 31.33 7.52
CA LEU A 62 -14.59 31.75 7.56
C LEU A 62 -13.86 31.36 6.26
N ARG A 63 -12.77 32.07 5.90
CA ARG A 63 -11.94 31.74 4.72
C ARG A 63 -11.05 30.52 5.02
N ALA A 64 -11.01 29.55 4.10
CA ALA A 64 -10.34 28.24 4.23
C ALA A 64 -8.88 28.29 4.70
N GLU A 65 -8.15 29.33 4.29
CA GLU A 65 -6.69 29.44 4.44
C GLU A 65 -6.26 29.64 5.91
N ASN A 66 -6.99 30.45 6.67
CA ASN A 66 -6.67 30.73 8.09
C ASN A 66 -7.20 29.62 9.02
N PHE A 67 -8.29 28.96 8.62
CA PHE A 67 -8.90 27.88 9.39
C PHE A 67 -8.03 26.62 9.43
N LEU A 68 -7.40 26.25 8.31
CA LEU A 68 -6.52 25.08 8.25
C LEU A 68 -5.31 25.20 9.18
N ALA A 69 -4.76 26.41 9.34
CA ALA A 69 -3.63 26.66 10.24
C ALA A 69 -4.02 26.61 11.74
N GLU A 70 -5.17 27.17 12.12
CA GLU A 70 -5.64 27.20 13.53
C GLU A 70 -6.27 25.88 14.01
N VAL A 71 -6.97 25.18 13.11
CA VAL A 71 -7.65 23.91 13.42
C VAL A 71 -6.69 22.74 13.23
N GLY A 72 -5.79 22.81 12.26
CA GLY A 72 -4.77 21.79 11.99
C GLY A 72 -3.85 21.53 13.18
N THR A 73 -3.59 22.51 14.05
CA THR A 73 -2.77 22.30 15.27
C THR A 73 -3.56 21.80 16.49
N ASN A 74 -4.89 21.93 16.50
CA ASN A 74 -5.74 21.63 17.65
C ASN A 74 -6.68 20.43 17.42
N VAL A 75 -6.69 19.87 16.22
CA VAL A 75 -7.58 18.78 15.83
C VAL A 75 -6.75 17.61 15.31
N ASN A 76 -6.51 16.63 16.19
CA ASN A 76 -5.66 15.46 15.96
C ASN A 76 -5.95 14.70 14.64
N PHE A 77 -7.18 14.74 14.11
CA PHE A 77 -7.47 14.06 12.84
C PHE A 77 -6.92 14.80 11.61
N LEU A 78 -6.70 16.12 11.67
CA LEU A 78 -6.11 16.90 10.57
C LEU A 78 -4.58 16.76 10.53
N THR A 79 -3.95 16.51 11.68
CA THR A 79 -2.51 16.18 11.76
C THR A 79 -2.22 14.75 11.31
N ASP A 80 -3.16 13.83 11.52
CA ASP A 80 -3.00 12.39 11.26
C ASP A 80 -3.70 11.96 9.95
N PHE A 81 -3.62 12.77 8.89
CA PHE A 81 -4.21 12.48 7.59
C PHE A 81 -3.46 11.32 6.90
N HIS A 82 -3.83 10.09 7.26
CA HIS A 82 -3.16 8.85 6.82
C HIS A 82 -4.14 7.91 6.09
N PHE A 83 -3.80 7.55 4.86
CA PHE A 83 -4.50 6.51 4.10
C PHE A 83 -3.96 5.12 4.45
N HIS A 84 -4.36 4.61 5.61
CA HIS A 84 -4.07 3.24 6.02
C HIS A 84 -5.24 2.32 5.69
N ALA A 85 -5.00 1.12 5.17
CA ALA A 85 -6.00 0.11 4.84
C ALA A 85 -7.00 -0.15 5.98
N LYS A 86 -6.52 -0.20 7.23
CA LYS A 86 -7.39 -0.34 8.42
C LYS A 86 -8.38 0.81 8.55
N ASN A 87 -7.98 2.04 8.22
CA ASN A 87 -8.86 3.20 8.27
C ASN A 87 -9.88 3.20 7.13
N ILE A 88 -9.50 2.69 5.95
CA ILE A 88 -10.42 2.48 4.82
C ILE A 88 -11.53 1.52 5.22
N ILE A 89 -11.16 0.36 5.79
CA ILE A 89 -12.11 -0.70 6.18
C ILE A 89 -13.03 -0.22 7.30
N ASN A 90 -12.47 0.33 8.38
CA ASN A 90 -13.23 0.70 9.57
C ASN A 90 -13.92 2.07 9.46
N ARG A 91 -13.70 2.80 8.35
CA ARG A 91 -14.22 4.15 8.12
C ARG A 91 -13.85 5.11 9.26
N THR A 92 -12.63 4.99 9.77
CA THR A 92 -12.09 5.80 10.88
C THR A 92 -11.23 6.96 10.36
N ALA A 93 -10.84 7.86 11.26
CA ALA A 93 -10.03 9.04 10.94
C ALA A 93 -10.65 9.85 9.78
N LEU A 94 -9.85 10.14 8.76
CA LEU A 94 -10.28 10.83 7.55
C LEU A 94 -11.53 10.21 6.90
N TRP A 95 -11.58 8.87 6.80
CA TRP A 95 -12.64 8.15 6.11
C TRP A 95 -14.01 8.37 6.77
N SER A 96 -14.04 8.64 8.08
CA SER A 96 -15.27 8.97 8.80
C SER A 96 -15.90 10.29 8.37
N LYS A 97 -15.11 11.18 7.74
CA LYS A 97 -15.51 12.54 7.34
C LYS A 97 -15.79 12.68 5.86
N LEU A 98 -15.56 11.63 5.08
CA LEU A 98 -15.87 11.56 3.65
C LEU A 98 -17.12 10.73 3.44
N ASP A 99 -17.96 11.12 2.48
CA ASP A 99 -19.06 10.26 2.02
C ASP A 99 -18.53 9.12 1.14
N GLU A 100 -19.40 8.17 0.79
CA GLU A 100 -18.98 6.99 0.02
C GLU A 100 -18.36 7.33 -1.34
N THR A 101 -18.90 8.33 -2.04
CA THR A 101 -18.39 8.75 -3.35
C THR A 101 -17.00 9.38 -3.20
N GLU A 102 -16.83 10.24 -2.21
CA GLU A 102 -15.55 10.89 -1.92
C GLU A 102 -14.47 9.90 -1.52
N ARG A 103 -14.81 8.88 -0.72
CA ARG A 103 -13.87 7.82 -0.33
C ARG A 103 -13.29 7.12 -1.54
N PHE A 104 -14.15 6.69 -2.48
CA PHE A 104 -13.66 6.07 -3.72
C PHE A 104 -12.90 7.07 -4.60
N LYS A 105 -13.31 8.34 -4.60
CA LYS A 105 -12.61 9.38 -5.37
C LYS A 105 -11.18 9.64 -4.88
N VAL A 106 -10.96 9.60 -3.55
CA VAL A 106 -9.61 9.68 -2.97
C VAL A 106 -8.72 8.57 -3.51
N LEU A 107 -9.19 7.32 -3.45
CA LEU A 107 -8.45 6.15 -3.91
C LEU A 107 -8.18 6.24 -5.42
N GLU A 108 -9.16 6.70 -6.17
CA GLU A 108 -9.04 6.93 -7.61
C GLU A 108 -7.95 7.97 -7.92
N ASP A 109 -7.98 9.14 -7.26
CA ASP A 109 -7.02 10.22 -7.49
C ASP A 109 -5.57 9.75 -7.18
N ILE A 110 -5.39 8.89 -6.17
CA ILE A 110 -4.09 8.30 -5.83
C ILE A 110 -3.62 7.32 -6.91
N ILE A 111 -4.51 6.45 -7.41
CA ILE A 111 -4.19 5.55 -8.52
C ILE A 111 -3.86 6.35 -9.79
N ASP A 112 -4.57 7.46 -10.05
CA ASP A 112 -4.29 8.35 -11.18
C ASP A 112 -2.88 8.93 -11.14
N ILE A 113 -2.37 9.29 -9.95
CA ILE A 113 -0.99 9.75 -9.80
C ILE A 113 0.00 8.66 -10.23
N ILE A 114 -0.18 7.43 -9.75
CA ILE A 114 0.72 6.30 -10.06
C ILE A 114 0.75 6.07 -11.58
N ILE A 115 -0.42 6.07 -12.22
CA ILE A 115 -0.57 5.91 -13.67
C ILE A 115 0.06 7.09 -14.43
N LYS A 116 -0.17 8.32 -13.98
CA LYS A 116 0.35 9.55 -14.62
C LYS A 116 1.88 9.55 -14.71
N HIS A 117 2.56 8.96 -13.72
CA HIS A 117 4.03 8.88 -13.69
C HIS A 117 4.58 7.51 -14.13
N ASP A 118 3.73 6.63 -14.67
CA ASP A 118 4.11 5.28 -15.12
C ASP A 118 4.83 4.45 -14.04
N ILE A 119 4.37 4.58 -12.80
CA ILE A 119 4.99 3.91 -11.65
C ILE A 119 4.49 2.47 -11.58
N THR A 120 5.40 1.51 -11.71
CA THR A 120 5.04 0.09 -11.56
C THR A 120 4.65 -0.22 -10.11
N PHE A 121 3.52 -0.90 -9.94
CA PHE A 121 3.05 -1.40 -8.66
C PHE A 121 3.20 -2.93 -8.62
N TYR A 122 4.03 -3.43 -7.72
CA TYR A 122 4.27 -4.88 -7.58
C TYR A 122 3.37 -5.47 -6.49
N ILE A 123 2.84 -6.67 -6.73
CA ILE A 123 2.09 -7.45 -5.74
C ILE A 123 2.59 -8.90 -5.73
N GLY A 124 2.96 -9.39 -4.56
CA GLY A 124 3.13 -10.79 -4.23
C GLY A 124 1.88 -11.32 -3.52
N VAL A 125 1.35 -12.44 -3.98
CA VAL A 125 0.15 -13.07 -3.43
C VAL A 125 0.43 -14.52 -3.12
N LEU A 126 0.10 -14.95 -1.91
CA LEU A 126 0.15 -16.34 -1.47
C LEU A 126 -1.26 -16.79 -1.08
N ASP A 127 -1.73 -17.87 -1.70
CA ASP A 127 -2.95 -18.56 -1.27
C ASP A 127 -2.61 -19.48 -0.10
N LYS A 128 -3.21 -19.20 1.07
CA LYS A 128 -2.90 -19.91 2.31
C LYS A 128 -3.30 -21.38 2.26
N ALA A 129 -4.41 -21.71 1.60
CA ALA A 129 -4.89 -23.09 1.50
C ALA A 129 -3.96 -23.91 0.59
N VAL A 130 -3.54 -23.34 -0.54
CA VAL A 130 -2.59 -23.97 -1.46
C VAL A 130 -1.24 -24.20 -0.76
N TYR A 131 -0.71 -23.17 -0.08
CA TYR A 131 0.54 -23.25 0.67
C TYR A 131 0.49 -24.35 1.75
N GLN A 132 -0.57 -24.37 2.58
CA GLN A 132 -0.74 -25.36 3.64
C GLN A 132 -0.86 -26.80 3.11
N SER A 133 -1.46 -26.99 1.92
CA SER A 133 -1.56 -28.32 1.31
C SER A 133 -0.23 -28.87 0.81
N THR A 134 0.74 -27.99 0.55
CA THR A 134 2.03 -28.34 -0.06
C THR A 134 3.11 -28.63 1.00
N ILE A 135 3.00 -28.03 2.19
CA ILE A 135 4.04 -28.16 3.22
C ILE A 135 3.60 -29.17 4.29
N SER A 136 4.43 -30.21 4.48
CA SER A 136 4.29 -31.14 5.60
C SER A 136 4.54 -30.40 6.91
N LEU A 137 3.47 -30.02 7.62
CA LEU A 137 3.38 -29.45 8.97
C LEU A 137 4.72 -29.39 9.74
N ARG A 138 5.57 -28.40 9.44
CA ARG A 138 6.58 -27.93 10.37
C ARG A 138 6.15 -26.54 10.79
N ASN A 139 5.75 -26.44 12.06
CA ASN A 139 5.43 -25.18 12.74
C ASN A 139 6.69 -24.33 12.86
N ASN A 140 7.12 -23.71 11.76
CA ASN A 140 8.01 -22.58 11.81
C ASN A 140 7.15 -21.32 11.72
N ASN A 141 7.14 -20.54 12.81
CA ASN A 141 6.55 -19.21 12.81
C ASN A 141 7.07 -18.44 11.57
N MET A 142 6.18 -17.80 10.82
CA MET A 142 6.47 -16.98 9.62
C MET A 142 6.95 -17.70 8.35
N GLY A 143 6.82 -19.02 8.24
CA GLY A 143 7.20 -19.74 7.00
C GLY A 143 6.50 -19.22 5.73
N GLU A 144 5.22 -18.86 5.82
CA GLU A 144 4.44 -18.30 4.70
C GLU A 144 4.99 -16.94 4.22
N TYR A 145 5.38 -16.08 5.16
CA TYR A 145 6.01 -14.79 4.84
C TYR A 145 7.35 -15.00 4.17
N ARG A 146 8.17 -15.92 4.66
CA ARG A 146 9.46 -16.25 4.04
C ARG A 146 9.27 -16.72 2.60
N HIS A 147 8.37 -17.68 2.38
CA HIS A 147 8.07 -18.20 1.04
C HIS A 147 7.56 -17.08 0.11
N LEU A 148 6.62 -16.26 0.58
CA LEU A 148 6.11 -15.12 -0.19
C LEU A 148 7.24 -14.16 -0.54
N HIS A 149 8.01 -13.69 0.44
CA HIS A 149 9.05 -12.69 0.20
C HIS A 149 10.17 -13.21 -0.72
N GLU A 150 10.62 -14.46 -0.57
CA GLU A 150 11.63 -15.04 -1.46
C GLU A 150 11.15 -15.08 -2.92
N GLN A 151 9.93 -15.56 -3.15
CA GLN A 151 9.33 -15.62 -4.50
C GLN A 151 9.07 -14.22 -5.07
N PHE A 152 8.58 -13.30 -4.24
CA PHE A 152 8.22 -11.95 -4.63
C PHE A 152 9.43 -11.08 -4.94
N LEU A 153 10.45 -11.09 -4.10
CA LEU A 153 11.67 -10.30 -4.32
C LEU A 153 12.45 -10.81 -5.54
N SER A 154 12.51 -12.13 -5.74
CA SER A 154 13.10 -12.72 -6.95
C SER A 154 12.37 -12.28 -8.23
N PHE A 155 11.04 -12.17 -8.16
CA PHE A 155 10.24 -11.66 -9.27
C PHE A 155 10.58 -10.19 -9.59
N ILE A 156 10.64 -9.32 -8.57
CA ILE A 156 11.02 -7.90 -8.75
C ILE A 156 12.44 -7.80 -9.32
N GLU A 157 13.38 -8.59 -8.82
CA GLU A 157 14.75 -8.60 -9.34
C GLU A 157 14.80 -8.98 -10.83
N SER A 158 14.01 -9.98 -11.25
CA SER A 158 13.97 -10.41 -12.65
C SER A 158 13.38 -9.37 -13.60
N ASP A 159 12.54 -8.47 -13.09
CA ASP A 159 11.79 -7.48 -13.87
C ASP A 159 12.47 -6.09 -13.88
N THR A 160 13.45 -5.87 -13.01
CA THR A 160 14.22 -4.61 -12.90
C THR A 160 15.54 -4.67 -13.70
N SER A 161 16.14 -3.52 -14.00
CA SER A 161 17.39 -3.43 -14.76
C SER A 161 18.54 -4.23 -14.13
N GLU A 162 19.42 -4.83 -14.94
CA GLU A 162 20.55 -5.68 -14.48
C GLU A 162 21.52 -4.96 -13.52
N HIS A 163 21.57 -3.63 -13.59
CA HIS A 163 22.42 -2.79 -12.73
C HIS A 163 21.62 -1.97 -11.73
N ALA A 164 20.36 -2.34 -11.48
CA ALA A 164 19.52 -1.66 -10.50
C ALA A 164 19.98 -1.95 -9.07
N GLN A 165 19.75 -0.96 -8.22
CA GLN A 165 20.09 -0.96 -6.82
C GLN A 165 18.82 -0.56 -6.05
N ILE A 166 18.21 -1.48 -5.30
CA ILE A 166 16.83 -1.36 -4.79
C ILE A 166 16.82 -1.19 -3.28
N LEU A 167 16.33 -0.05 -2.79
CA LEU A 167 16.10 0.22 -1.39
C LEU A 167 14.67 -0.16 -1.01
N THR A 168 14.48 -0.95 0.04
CA THR A 168 13.15 -1.35 0.50
C THR A 168 12.72 -0.51 1.70
N VAL A 169 11.53 0.09 1.62
CA VAL A 169 10.90 0.89 2.67
C VAL A 169 9.58 0.24 3.09
N ILE A 170 9.39 0.07 4.39
CA ILE A 170 8.17 -0.48 5.00
C ILE A 170 7.72 0.38 6.17
N ASP A 171 6.48 0.19 6.61
CA ASP A 171 5.97 0.79 7.84
C ASP A 171 6.54 0.11 9.10
N ASP A 172 6.34 0.72 10.27
CA ASP A 172 6.82 0.24 11.56
C ASP A 172 6.01 -0.93 12.17
N GLY A 173 5.45 -1.81 11.33
CA GLY A 173 4.63 -3.00 11.66
C GLY A 173 5.27 -4.14 12.47
N ASP A 174 4.81 -5.38 12.29
CA ASP A 174 5.17 -6.53 13.14
C ASP A 174 6.68 -6.85 13.13
N ALA A 175 7.28 -7.07 14.30
CA ALA A 175 8.71 -7.31 14.41
C ALA A 175 9.16 -8.63 13.74
N GLY A 176 8.32 -9.67 13.77
CA GLY A 176 8.61 -10.96 13.14
C GLY A 176 8.60 -10.86 11.62
N GLU A 177 7.64 -10.12 11.06
CA GLU A 177 7.57 -9.84 9.61
C GLU A 177 8.84 -9.14 9.13
N LYS A 178 9.26 -8.08 9.84
CA LYS A 178 10.44 -7.30 9.50
C LYS A 178 11.71 -8.13 9.45
N GLU A 179 11.93 -8.98 10.45
CA GLU A 179 13.12 -9.84 10.48
C GLU A 179 13.11 -10.84 9.32
N VAL A 180 11.97 -11.41 8.98
CA VAL A 180 11.85 -12.33 7.84
C VAL A 180 12.12 -11.61 6.52
N LEU A 181 11.55 -10.42 6.32
CA LEU A 181 11.80 -9.62 5.12
C LEU A 181 13.27 -9.22 5.02
N LYS A 182 13.88 -8.78 6.13
CA LYS A 182 15.31 -8.43 6.18
C LYS A 182 16.21 -9.62 5.85
N ASP A 183 15.90 -10.81 6.37
CA ASP A 183 16.61 -12.04 6.01
C ASP A 183 16.50 -12.32 4.50
N CYS A 184 15.30 -12.17 3.92
CA CYS A 184 15.08 -12.40 2.50
C CYS A 184 15.84 -11.39 1.63
N LEU A 185 15.85 -10.11 2.02
CA LEU A 185 16.60 -9.04 1.36
C LEU A 185 18.12 -9.23 1.44
N SER A 186 18.60 -9.94 2.46
CA SER A 186 20.02 -10.26 2.65
C SER A 186 20.44 -11.57 1.97
N SER A 187 19.52 -12.23 1.27
CA SER A 187 19.80 -13.49 0.57
C SER A 187 20.87 -13.32 -0.51
N SER A 188 21.84 -14.22 -0.56
CA SER A 188 22.88 -14.24 -1.59
C SER A 188 22.34 -14.50 -3.01
N ASN A 189 21.07 -14.91 -3.12
CA ASN A 189 20.42 -15.10 -4.40
C ASN A 189 19.93 -13.77 -5.01
N LEU A 190 19.82 -12.71 -4.20
CA LEU A 190 19.44 -11.37 -4.62
C LEU A 190 20.69 -10.51 -4.75
N ASN A 191 20.91 -9.94 -5.93
CA ASN A 191 22.06 -9.10 -6.26
C ASN A 191 21.70 -7.62 -6.40
N LYS A 192 20.42 -7.29 -6.62
CA LYS A 192 19.95 -5.92 -6.88
C LYS A 192 19.44 -5.19 -5.64
N PHE A 193 19.23 -5.87 -4.51
CA PHE A 193 18.72 -5.23 -3.30
C PHE A 193 19.85 -4.66 -2.45
N PHE A 194 19.65 -3.44 -1.96
CA PHE A 194 20.38 -2.97 -0.80
C PHE A 194 19.82 -3.72 0.41
N GLY A 195 20.61 -4.58 1.05
CA GLY A 195 20.22 -5.33 2.25
C GLY A 195 19.84 -4.46 3.47
N GLU A 196 19.67 -3.16 3.29
CA GLU A 196 19.11 -2.24 4.27
C GLU A 196 17.59 -2.15 4.09
N LEU A 197 16.88 -2.50 5.16
CA LEU A 197 15.44 -2.31 5.30
C LEU A 197 15.20 -1.01 6.06
N VAL A 198 14.53 -0.04 5.43
CA VAL A 198 14.17 1.22 6.09
C VAL A 198 12.77 1.09 6.67
N CYS A 199 12.68 1.08 8.00
CA CYS A 199 11.41 1.21 8.70
C CYS A 199 11.12 2.71 8.89
N GLY A 200 10.03 3.19 8.31
CA GLY A 200 9.71 4.61 8.28
C GLY A 200 8.23 4.87 8.52
N LYS A 201 7.91 6.03 9.11
CA LYS A 201 6.51 6.45 9.29
C LYS A 201 6.00 7.11 8.02
N HIS A 202 4.68 7.01 7.78
CA HIS A 202 4.06 7.60 6.58
C HIS A 202 4.30 9.11 6.40
N LYS A 203 4.52 9.85 7.50
CA LYS A 203 4.86 11.28 7.43
C LYS A 203 6.21 11.55 6.74
N ASP A 204 7.16 10.62 6.92
CA ASP A 204 8.52 10.71 6.37
C ASP A 204 8.58 9.98 5.01
N TYR A 205 7.66 9.03 4.80
CA TYR A 205 7.54 8.21 3.61
C TYR A 205 6.08 8.13 3.12
N PRO A 206 5.56 9.20 2.45
CA PRO A 206 4.16 9.29 2.04
C PRO A 206 3.70 8.15 1.12
N LEU A 207 4.64 7.53 0.41
CA LEU A 207 4.39 6.46 -0.56
C LEU A 207 4.05 5.11 0.08
N LEU A 208 4.26 4.95 1.39
CA LEU A 208 3.70 3.82 2.14
C LEU A 208 2.15 3.80 2.04
N GLN A 209 1.52 4.98 2.01
CA GLN A 209 0.07 5.09 1.84
C GLN A 209 -0.40 4.59 0.47
N VAL A 210 0.45 4.69 -0.55
CA VAL A 210 0.18 4.14 -1.88
C VAL A 210 0.23 2.62 -1.84
N ALA A 211 1.20 2.04 -1.11
CA ALA A 211 1.29 0.61 -0.89
C ALA A 211 0.01 0.08 -0.22
N ASP A 212 -0.37 0.66 0.94
CA ASP A 212 -1.62 0.42 1.68
C ASP A 212 -2.86 0.39 0.75
N ILE A 213 -3.01 1.42 -0.09
CA ILE A 213 -4.16 1.56 -0.99
C ILE A 213 -4.16 0.47 -2.06
N GLY A 214 -3.03 0.22 -2.71
CA GLY A 214 -2.98 -0.76 -3.79
C GLY A 214 -3.20 -2.18 -3.29
N VAL A 215 -2.63 -2.54 -2.14
CA VAL A 215 -2.89 -3.85 -1.51
C VAL A 215 -4.33 -3.96 -1.03
N TRP A 216 -4.93 -2.89 -0.50
CA TRP A 216 -6.35 -2.85 -0.15
C TRP A 216 -7.26 -3.04 -1.36
N VAL A 217 -7.02 -2.32 -2.47
CA VAL A 217 -7.83 -2.43 -3.70
C VAL A 217 -7.78 -3.87 -4.23
N PHE A 218 -6.58 -4.45 -4.27
CA PHE A 218 -6.38 -5.83 -4.69
C PHE A 218 -7.15 -6.80 -3.80
N GLN A 219 -6.96 -6.70 -2.48
CA GLN A 219 -7.63 -7.54 -1.49
C GLN A 219 -9.16 -7.40 -1.57
N ALA A 220 -9.67 -6.18 -1.66
CA ALA A 220 -11.10 -5.89 -1.75
C ALA A 220 -11.70 -6.53 -3.00
N PHE A 221 -11.04 -6.40 -4.16
CA PHE A 221 -11.49 -7.00 -5.41
C PHE A 221 -11.57 -8.53 -5.30
N HIS A 222 -10.53 -9.18 -4.78
CA HIS A 222 -10.49 -10.64 -4.65
C HIS A 222 -11.43 -11.20 -3.58
N ARG A 223 -11.96 -10.35 -2.69
CA ARG A 223 -13.04 -10.71 -1.75
C ARG A 223 -14.44 -10.50 -2.32
N LEU A 224 -14.60 -9.82 -3.46
CA LEU A 224 -15.91 -9.65 -4.07
C LEU A 224 -16.42 -10.98 -4.63
N GLY A 225 -17.64 -11.36 -4.25
CA GLY A 225 -18.36 -12.41 -4.97
C GLY A 225 -18.53 -12.02 -6.44
N THR A 226 -18.28 -12.96 -7.35
CA THR A 226 -18.33 -12.74 -8.81
C THR A 226 -19.64 -12.08 -9.27
N ASN A 227 -20.75 -12.45 -8.64
CA ASN A 227 -22.09 -11.97 -8.97
C ASN A 227 -22.55 -10.71 -8.20
N ARG A 228 -21.74 -10.18 -7.28
CA ARG A 228 -22.11 -9.00 -6.49
C ARG A 228 -22.06 -7.73 -7.35
N SER A 229 -23.14 -6.96 -7.45
CA SER A 229 -23.25 -5.86 -8.42
C SER A 229 -23.66 -4.50 -7.83
N ASP A 230 -23.68 -4.35 -6.51
CA ASP A 230 -23.93 -3.05 -5.85
C ASP A 230 -22.83 -2.02 -6.11
N ASP A 231 -23.12 -0.75 -5.82
CA ASP A 231 -22.27 0.41 -6.10
C ASP A 231 -20.85 0.28 -5.52
N TYR A 232 -20.72 -0.29 -4.32
CA TYR A 232 -19.42 -0.59 -3.72
C TYR A 232 -18.64 -1.59 -4.57
N ALA A 233 -19.27 -2.68 -5.00
CA ALA A 233 -18.63 -3.71 -5.82
C ALA A 233 -18.26 -3.17 -7.21
N GLN A 234 -19.06 -2.27 -7.78
CA GLN A 234 -18.71 -1.59 -9.05
C GLN A 234 -17.50 -0.67 -8.87
N SER A 235 -17.47 0.11 -7.78
CA SER A 235 -16.38 1.05 -7.48
C SER A 235 -15.06 0.32 -7.23
N VAL A 236 -15.06 -0.78 -6.47
CA VAL A 236 -13.86 -1.61 -6.25
C VAL A 236 -13.36 -2.22 -7.57
N ARG A 237 -14.25 -2.75 -8.41
CA ARG A 237 -13.87 -3.26 -9.75
C ARG A 237 -13.28 -2.17 -10.63
N TYR A 238 -13.86 -0.98 -10.60
CA TYR A 238 -13.35 0.18 -11.32
C TYR A 238 -11.92 0.54 -10.88
N LEU A 239 -11.68 0.66 -9.58
CA LEU A 239 -10.34 0.94 -9.04
C LEU A 239 -9.34 -0.15 -9.40
N TYR A 240 -9.72 -1.43 -9.26
CA TYR A 240 -8.85 -2.54 -9.62
C TYR A 240 -8.48 -2.52 -11.10
N ASN A 241 -9.46 -2.39 -12.01
CA ASN A 241 -9.22 -2.30 -13.45
C ASN A 241 -8.31 -1.12 -13.82
N LYS A 242 -8.41 -0.02 -13.06
CA LYS A 242 -7.56 1.15 -13.23
C LYS A 242 -6.12 0.85 -12.79
N LEU A 243 -5.95 0.27 -11.60
CA LEU A 243 -4.65 -0.14 -11.05
C LEU A 243 -3.94 -1.16 -11.94
N GLN A 244 -4.68 -2.07 -12.60
CA GLN A 244 -4.13 -3.07 -13.52
C GLN A 244 -3.23 -2.50 -14.63
N ARG A 245 -3.38 -1.22 -14.98
CA ARG A 245 -2.56 -0.55 -15.99
C ARG A 245 -1.08 -0.47 -15.62
N VAL A 246 -0.77 -0.53 -14.33
CA VAL A 246 0.59 -0.42 -13.78
C VAL A 246 0.95 -1.61 -12.88
N LEU A 247 0.09 -2.62 -12.81
CA LEU A 247 0.19 -3.71 -11.86
C LEU A 247 1.03 -4.87 -12.40
N LYS A 248 1.94 -5.38 -11.58
CA LYS A 248 2.69 -6.63 -11.83
C LYS A 248 2.49 -7.59 -10.67
N ILE A 249 1.95 -8.78 -10.95
CA ILE A 249 1.51 -9.74 -9.92
C ILE A 249 2.35 -11.01 -9.98
N LYS A 250 2.83 -11.44 -8.82
CA LYS A 250 3.47 -12.74 -8.60
C LYS A 250 2.59 -13.60 -7.68
N GLN A 251 2.05 -14.68 -8.23
CA GLN A 251 1.51 -15.78 -7.42
C GLN A 251 2.69 -16.59 -6.87
N CYS A 252 2.75 -16.69 -5.54
CA CYS A 252 3.86 -17.28 -4.79
C CYS A 252 3.57 -18.73 -4.38
#